data_AF-A0AA48RH02-F1
#
_entry.id   AF-A0AA48RH02-F1
#
_cell.length_a   1.000
_cell.length_b   1.000
_cell.length_c   1.000
_cell.angle_alpha   90.00
_cell.angle_beta   90.00
_cell.angle_gamma   90.00
#
_symmetry.space_group_name_H-M   'P 1'
#
loop_
_entity.id
_entity.type
_entity.pdbx_description
1 polymer ?
#
loop_
_entity_poly.entity_id
_entity_poly.type
_entity_poly.pdbx_seq_one_letter_code
_entity_poly.pdbx_strand_id
1 'polypeptide(L)'
;MPGKIHRFFAFLLAPAVGFLLAFSQANPVDKLPVEQLTPPVEATGNQVAALMKQLDDTNDQLREASSIMEELRSRADKEKREYEEQHKSINNLLETSKTQTQKSADVLDTILSSMLGNPVGQSFGPNSIVKVYSLEEAGYRGYMAKVRLKNPNALRMVLAHDAVKSKGETTSSAGKRTGAVLAINAGGFMKDKNGYLTPLGITVVDGKIRTFSTNTNLSFVGFNKQGRLVGGKITSQQQITQQGILQGASFLPTLLKDGKRMPIPREWANARQPRTLIGHFDNGDLLLIVIDGRRKGWSNGVTLEEAQRKLQEFHVVDAYNLDGGGSSAFYYNGKILNKPSDGRERPVVSNLVIMP
;
A
#
# COMPACT_ATOMS: atom_id res chain seq x y z
N MET A 1 69.61 -58.73 -108.97
CA MET A 1 70.44 -57.64 -108.40
C MET A 1 69.76 -57.11 -107.14
N PRO A 2 70.49 -56.98 -106.02
CA PRO A 2 69.92 -56.91 -104.67
C PRO A 2 69.81 -55.48 -104.13
N GLY A 3 68.94 -55.32 -103.13
CA GLY A 3 69.26 -54.53 -101.93
C GLY A 3 68.71 -53.10 -101.84
N LYS A 4 67.81 -52.90 -100.86
CA LYS A 4 67.85 -51.85 -99.80
C LYS A 4 66.43 -51.45 -99.33
N ILE A 5 65.73 -52.32 -98.58
CA ILE A 5 64.54 -51.88 -97.80
C ILE A 5 64.49 -52.47 -96.36
N HIS A 6 65.28 -53.50 -96.01
CA HIS A 6 65.05 -54.28 -94.78
C HIS A 6 65.47 -53.69 -93.41
N ARG A 7 66.19 -52.55 -93.34
CA ARG A 7 66.68 -52.03 -92.03
C ARG A 7 65.72 -51.07 -91.33
N PHE A 8 64.86 -50.36 -92.08
CA PHE A 8 63.92 -49.40 -91.49
C PHE A 8 62.78 -50.09 -90.74
N PHE A 9 62.23 -51.18 -91.31
CA PHE A 9 61.14 -51.94 -90.67
C PHE A 9 61.57 -52.65 -89.38
N ALA A 10 62.82 -53.08 -89.27
CA ALA A 10 63.35 -53.70 -88.05
C ALA A 10 63.42 -52.69 -86.87
N PHE A 11 63.74 -51.42 -87.14
CA PHE A 11 63.74 -50.37 -86.11
C PHE A 11 62.33 -49.86 -85.76
N LEU A 12 61.39 -49.90 -86.71
CA LEU A 12 59.99 -49.52 -86.46
C LEU A 12 59.27 -50.50 -85.51
N LEU A 13 59.63 -51.78 -85.56
CA LEU A 13 58.99 -52.86 -84.78
C LEU A 13 59.64 -53.10 -83.40
N ALA A 14 60.85 -52.58 -83.16
CA ALA A 14 61.57 -52.79 -81.90
C ALA A 14 60.83 -52.30 -80.64
N PRO A 15 60.11 -51.16 -80.63
CA PRO A 15 59.34 -50.72 -79.45
C PRO A 15 58.16 -51.64 -79.12
N ALA A 16 57.48 -52.16 -80.15
CA ALA A 16 56.33 -53.05 -79.98
C ALA A 16 56.73 -54.41 -79.41
N VAL A 17 57.87 -54.95 -79.86
CA VAL A 17 58.44 -56.19 -79.32
C VAL A 17 58.96 -55.99 -77.90
N GLY A 18 59.58 -54.85 -77.60
CA GLY A 18 59.99 -54.49 -76.24
C GLY A 18 58.81 -54.37 -75.27
N PHE A 19 57.70 -53.77 -75.72
CA PHE A 19 56.46 -53.65 -74.93
C PHE A 19 55.84 -55.02 -74.65
N LEU A 20 55.79 -55.91 -75.65
CA LEU A 20 55.27 -57.28 -75.49
C LEU A 20 56.11 -58.13 -74.53
N LEU A 21 57.44 -58.00 -74.57
CA LEU A 21 58.34 -58.69 -73.63
C LEU A 21 58.23 -58.13 -72.20
N ALA A 22 58.04 -56.82 -72.04
CA ALA A 22 57.79 -56.22 -70.73
C ALA A 22 56.43 -56.65 -70.16
N PHE A 23 55.40 -56.74 -70.99
CA PHE A 23 54.06 -57.21 -70.60
C PHE A 23 54.06 -58.69 -70.21
N SER A 24 54.81 -59.54 -70.92
CA SER A 24 54.89 -60.97 -70.59
C SER A 24 55.68 -61.26 -69.31
N GLN A 25 56.60 -60.38 -68.91
CA GLN A 25 57.38 -60.54 -67.68
C GLN A 25 56.74 -59.88 -66.44
N ALA A 26 55.88 -58.86 -66.62
CA ALA A 26 55.31 -58.09 -65.51
C ALA A 26 53.86 -58.43 -65.13
N ASN A 27 53.16 -59.27 -65.92
CA ASN A 27 51.80 -59.80 -65.73
C ASN A 27 50.92 -59.04 -64.70
N PRO A 28 50.46 -57.80 -65.02
CA PRO A 28 49.84 -56.90 -64.04
C PRO A 28 48.36 -57.20 -63.73
N VAL A 29 47.77 -58.22 -64.39
CA VAL A 29 46.33 -58.54 -64.26
C VAL A 29 46.02 -59.28 -62.96
N ASP A 30 46.98 -60.01 -62.39
CA ASP A 30 46.78 -60.78 -61.14
C ASP A 30 46.93 -59.93 -59.85
N LYS A 31 47.11 -58.61 -59.97
CA LYS A 31 47.27 -57.69 -58.82
C LYS A 31 46.12 -56.71 -58.63
N LEU A 32 44.96 -56.94 -59.25
CA LEU A 32 43.75 -56.16 -58.99
C LEU A 32 42.92 -56.87 -57.90
N PRO A 33 42.78 -56.30 -56.69
CA PRO A 33 41.92 -56.88 -55.67
C PRO A 33 40.46 -56.63 -56.05
N VAL A 34 39.78 -57.66 -56.58
CA VAL A 34 38.37 -57.60 -57.03
C VAL A 34 37.38 -57.58 -55.84
N GLU A 35 37.87 -57.66 -54.60
CA GLU A 35 37.06 -57.79 -53.38
C GLU A 35 36.51 -56.46 -52.82
N GLN A 36 36.78 -55.31 -53.45
CA GLN A 36 36.38 -53.97 -52.98
C GLN A 36 35.24 -53.31 -53.79
N LEU A 37 34.56 -54.04 -54.69
CA LEU A 37 33.51 -53.51 -55.56
C LEU A 37 32.10 -54.07 -55.26
N THR A 38 31.79 -54.39 -54.01
CA THR A 38 30.39 -54.61 -53.58
C THR A 38 29.82 -53.28 -53.04
N PRO A 39 28.70 -52.77 -53.58
CA PRO A 39 28.04 -51.60 -52.98
C PRO A 39 27.57 -51.96 -51.56
N PRO A 40 27.66 -51.06 -50.57
CA PRO A 40 27.37 -51.38 -49.17
C PRO A 40 25.84 -51.35 -48.94
N VAL A 41 25.12 -52.31 -49.55
CA VAL A 41 23.66 -52.40 -49.50
C VAL A 41 23.17 -52.66 -48.07
N GLU A 42 23.90 -53.44 -47.27
CA GLU A 42 23.59 -53.66 -45.85
C GLU A 42 23.78 -52.42 -44.98
N ALA A 43 24.87 -51.66 -45.18
CA ALA A 43 25.13 -50.44 -44.41
C ALA A 43 24.11 -49.34 -44.72
N THR A 44 23.69 -49.25 -45.99
CA THR A 44 22.67 -48.29 -46.44
C THR A 44 21.27 -48.71 -45.96
N GLY A 45 20.94 -50.00 -45.97
CA GLY A 45 19.68 -50.52 -45.43
C GLY A 45 19.53 -50.32 -43.92
N ASN A 46 20.61 -50.52 -43.15
CA ASN A 46 20.63 -50.28 -41.71
C ASN A 46 20.48 -48.78 -41.37
N GLN A 47 21.06 -47.88 -42.17
CA GLN A 47 20.88 -46.44 -42.02
C GLN A 47 19.44 -46.01 -42.32
N VAL A 48 18.81 -46.53 -43.37
CA VAL A 48 17.41 -46.24 -43.70
C VAL A 48 16.45 -46.75 -42.61
N ALA A 49 16.69 -47.96 -42.08
CA ALA A 49 15.90 -48.51 -40.98
C ALA A 49 16.05 -47.69 -39.69
N ALA A 50 17.27 -47.23 -39.37
CA ALA A 50 17.50 -46.34 -38.24
C ALA A 50 16.80 -44.98 -38.40
N LEU A 51 16.79 -44.44 -39.62
CA LEU A 51 16.12 -43.18 -39.93
C LEU A 51 14.59 -43.30 -39.84
N MET A 52 14.01 -44.41 -40.34
CA MET A 52 12.59 -44.70 -40.21
C MET A 52 12.18 -44.83 -38.74
N LYS A 53 12.99 -45.51 -37.93
CA LYS A 53 12.75 -45.63 -36.48
C LYS A 53 12.80 -44.26 -35.79
N GLN A 54 13.78 -43.42 -36.11
CA GLN A 54 13.84 -42.04 -35.60
C GLN A 54 12.62 -41.21 -36.02
N LEU A 55 12.12 -41.43 -37.24
CA LEU A 55 10.94 -40.72 -37.75
C LEU A 55 9.68 -41.14 -36.98
N ASP A 56 9.49 -42.43 -36.73
CA ASP A 56 8.39 -42.94 -35.91
C ASP A 56 8.47 -42.42 -34.47
N ASP A 57 9.66 -42.49 -33.84
CA ASP A 57 9.88 -41.95 -32.48
C ASP A 57 9.56 -40.44 -32.42
N THR A 58 9.93 -39.68 -33.46
CA THR A 58 9.62 -38.24 -33.56
C THR A 58 8.12 -38.00 -33.73
N ASN A 59 7.43 -38.86 -34.49
CA ASN A 59 5.99 -38.74 -34.74
C ASN A 59 5.18 -39.04 -33.47
N ASP A 60 5.62 -40.00 -32.68
CA ASP A 60 5.03 -40.32 -31.37
C ASP A 60 5.25 -39.19 -30.37
N GLN A 61 6.45 -38.60 -30.33
CA GLN A 61 6.72 -37.39 -29.53
C GLN A 61 5.83 -36.20 -29.93
N LEU A 62 5.60 -36.00 -31.24
CA LEU A 62 4.71 -34.95 -31.74
C LEU A 62 3.24 -35.16 -31.33
N ARG A 63 2.78 -36.42 -31.30
CA ARG A 63 1.43 -36.76 -30.81
C ARG A 63 1.29 -36.49 -29.33
N GLU A 64 2.28 -36.88 -28.53
CA GLU A 64 2.29 -36.61 -27.09
C GLU A 64 2.33 -35.10 -26.80
N ALA A 65 3.18 -34.35 -27.49
CA ALA A 65 3.24 -32.89 -27.39
C ALA A 65 1.91 -32.21 -27.77
N SER A 66 1.22 -32.71 -28.79
CA SER A 66 -0.09 -32.18 -29.21
C SER A 66 -1.16 -32.44 -28.16
N SER A 67 -1.16 -33.63 -27.53
CA SER A 67 -2.07 -33.96 -26.41
C SER A 67 -1.84 -33.04 -25.21
N ILE A 68 -0.58 -32.80 -24.84
CA ILE A 68 -0.21 -31.90 -23.75
C ILE A 68 -0.62 -30.45 -24.06
N MET A 69 -0.45 -29.99 -25.31
CA MET A 69 -0.90 -28.67 -25.77
C MET A 69 -2.42 -28.50 -25.64
N GLU A 70 -3.20 -29.52 -26.00
CA GLU A 70 -4.66 -29.50 -25.88
C GLU A 70 -5.08 -29.43 -24.40
N GLU A 71 -4.41 -30.18 -23.53
CA GLU A 71 -4.64 -30.14 -22.09
C GLU A 71 -4.26 -28.79 -21.48
N LEU A 72 -3.11 -28.23 -21.87
CA LEU A 72 -2.66 -26.90 -21.46
C LEU A 72 -3.65 -25.82 -21.89
N ARG A 73 -4.16 -25.89 -23.13
CA ARG A 73 -5.16 -24.96 -23.64
C ARG A 73 -6.47 -25.05 -22.86
N SER A 74 -6.94 -26.27 -22.61
CA SER A 74 -8.13 -26.53 -21.79
C SER A 74 -7.97 -25.99 -20.35
N ARG A 75 -6.81 -26.22 -19.73
CA ARG A 75 -6.48 -25.67 -18.41
C ARG A 75 -6.44 -24.14 -18.43
N ALA A 76 -5.80 -23.54 -19.42
CA ALA A 76 -5.74 -22.08 -19.58
C ALA A 76 -7.13 -21.46 -19.78
N ASP A 77 -7.99 -22.10 -20.59
CA ASP A 77 -9.37 -21.66 -20.79
C ASP A 77 -10.20 -21.78 -19.51
N LYS A 78 -10.00 -22.85 -18.73
CA LYS A 78 -10.64 -23.02 -17.43
C LYS A 78 -10.18 -21.97 -16.43
N GLU A 79 -8.88 -21.76 -16.29
CA GLU A 79 -8.29 -20.75 -15.40
C GLU A 79 -8.75 -19.33 -15.77
N LYS A 80 -8.85 -19.04 -17.07
CA LYS A 80 -9.42 -17.78 -17.57
C LYS A 80 -10.87 -17.60 -17.13
N ARG A 81 -11.72 -18.63 -17.24
CA ARG A 81 -13.13 -18.56 -16.79
C ARG A 81 -13.22 -18.36 -15.28
N GLU A 82 -12.44 -19.11 -14.51
CA GLU A 82 -12.37 -18.94 -13.04
C GLU A 82 -11.94 -17.52 -12.66
N TYR A 83 -10.96 -16.96 -13.38
CA TYR A 83 -10.53 -15.57 -13.20
C TYR A 83 -11.64 -14.57 -13.52
N GLU A 84 -12.36 -14.74 -14.63
CA GLU A 84 -13.47 -13.88 -15.03
C GLU A 84 -14.64 -13.93 -14.00
N GLU A 85 -14.97 -15.11 -13.49
CA GLU A 85 -15.98 -15.28 -12.44
C GLU A 85 -15.55 -14.64 -11.12
N GLN A 86 -14.29 -14.85 -10.71
CA GLN A 86 -13.72 -14.22 -9.52
C GLN A 86 -13.73 -12.69 -9.65
N HIS A 87 -13.38 -12.17 -10.83
CA HIS A 87 -13.38 -10.73 -11.11
C HIS A 87 -14.80 -10.15 -11.02
N LYS A 88 -15.80 -10.84 -11.57
CA LYS A 88 -17.21 -10.45 -11.45
C LYS A 88 -17.69 -10.45 -10.00
N SER A 89 -17.32 -11.48 -9.23
CA SER A 89 -17.65 -11.58 -7.79
C SER A 89 -17.03 -10.43 -6.99
N ILE A 90 -15.75 -10.13 -7.21
CA ILE A 90 -15.05 -9.00 -6.59
C ILE A 90 -15.75 -7.67 -6.91
N ASN A 91 -16.12 -7.43 -8.17
CA ASN A 91 -16.81 -6.20 -8.56
C ASN A 91 -18.19 -6.08 -7.89
N ASN A 92 -18.95 -7.17 -7.81
CA ASN A 92 -20.23 -7.19 -7.09
C ASN A 92 -20.06 -6.92 -5.58
N LEU A 93 -19.03 -7.50 -4.95
CA LEU A 93 -18.69 -7.25 -3.55
C LEU A 93 -18.29 -5.79 -3.33
N LEU A 94 -17.52 -5.19 -4.24
CA LEU A 94 -17.14 -3.78 -4.18
C LEU A 94 -18.38 -2.87 -4.26
N GLU A 95 -19.30 -3.12 -5.19
CA GLU A 95 -20.53 -2.32 -5.32
C GLU A 95 -21.47 -2.48 -4.12
N THR A 96 -21.61 -3.71 -3.62
CA THR A 96 -22.39 -3.99 -2.39
C THR A 96 -21.78 -3.29 -1.18
N SER A 97 -20.45 -3.37 -1.02
CA SER A 97 -19.71 -2.70 0.04
C SER A 97 -19.86 -1.17 -0.02
N LYS A 98 -19.75 -0.57 -1.20
CA LYS A 98 -20.00 0.87 -1.40
C LYS A 98 -21.42 1.26 -1.00
N THR A 99 -22.41 0.50 -1.45
CA THR A 99 -23.83 0.75 -1.13
C THR A 99 -24.09 0.66 0.37
N GLN A 100 -23.55 -0.36 1.03
CA GLN A 100 -23.66 -0.53 2.48
C GLN A 100 -22.98 0.62 3.25
N THR A 101 -21.80 1.05 2.79
CA THR A 101 -21.06 2.19 3.36
C THR A 101 -21.87 3.49 3.25
N GLN A 102 -22.51 3.72 2.09
CA GLN A 102 -23.35 4.90 1.88
C GLN A 102 -24.61 4.87 2.73
N LYS A 103 -25.30 3.72 2.83
CA LYS A 103 -26.46 3.58 3.74
C LYS A 103 -26.06 3.81 5.19
N SER A 104 -24.93 3.25 5.63
CA SER A 104 -24.39 3.46 6.97
C SER A 104 -24.09 4.93 7.23
N ALA A 105 -23.52 5.63 6.24
CA ALA A 105 -23.29 7.05 6.30
C ALA A 105 -24.55 7.91 6.46
N ASP A 106 -25.62 7.58 5.74
CA ASP A 106 -26.89 8.31 5.79
C ASP A 106 -27.60 8.06 7.13
N VAL A 107 -27.52 6.84 7.64
CA VAL A 107 -27.98 6.50 9.00
C VAL A 107 -27.18 7.28 10.05
N LEU A 108 -25.85 7.33 9.94
CA LEU A 108 -25.00 8.11 10.85
C LEU A 108 -25.33 9.61 10.80
N ASP A 109 -25.56 10.18 9.61
CA ASP A 109 -26.01 11.57 9.50
C ASP A 109 -27.36 11.79 10.19
N THR A 110 -28.29 10.84 10.07
CA THR A 110 -29.59 10.90 10.73
C THR A 110 -29.44 10.83 12.26
N ILE A 111 -28.64 9.89 12.77
CA ILE A 111 -28.36 9.74 14.20
C ILE A 111 -27.73 11.03 14.74
N LEU A 112 -26.65 11.51 14.13
CA LEU A 112 -25.97 12.72 14.59
C LEU A 112 -26.89 13.96 14.53
N SER A 113 -27.69 14.10 13.46
CA SER A 113 -28.62 15.22 13.34
C SER A 113 -29.75 15.13 14.37
N SER A 114 -30.22 13.93 14.71
CA SER A 114 -31.21 13.74 15.77
C SER A 114 -30.67 14.07 17.16
N MET A 115 -29.38 13.81 17.40
CA MET A 115 -28.73 14.05 18.68
C MET A 115 -28.24 15.49 18.87
N LEU A 116 -27.78 16.13 17.79
CA LEU A 116 -27.05 17.41 17.86
C LEU A 116 -27.73 18.54 17.07
N GLY A 117 -28.81 18.23 16.36
CA GLY A 117 -29.44 19.15 15.42
C GLY A 117 -28.68 19.28 14.10
N ASN A 118 -29.06 20.29 13.32
CA ASN A 118 -28.47 20.52 12.00
C ASN A 118 -26.99 20.95 12.09
N PRO A 119 -26.15 20.56 11.11
CA PRO A 119 -24.77 21.04 11.04
C PRO A 119 -24.70 22.57 11.03
N VAL A 120 -23.82 23.14 11.84
CA VAL A 120 -23.52 24.59 11.89
C VAL A 120 -22.52 25.04 10.81
N GLY A 121 -21.89 24.09 10.12
CA GLY A 121 -21.01 24.33 8.99
C GLY A 121 -20.84 23.08 8.14
N GLN A 122 -20.80 23.24 6.81
CA GLN A 122 -20.59 22.14 5.88
C GLN A 122 -19.63 22.58 4.76
N SER A 123 -18.69 21.70 4.41
CA SER A 123 -17.79 21.89 3.27
C SER A 123 -17.73 20.62 2.45
N PHE A 124 -17.83 20.79 1.14
CA PHE A 124 -17.78 19.72 0.15
C PHE A 124 -16.63 20.02 -0.81
N GLY A 125 -15.43 19.55 -0.50
CA GLY A 125 -14.29 19.75 -1.36
C GLY A 125 -13.88 18.47 -2.11
N PRO A 126 -12.87 18.56 -2.98
CA PRO A 126 -12.41 17.43 -3.78
C PRO A 126 -11.74 16.34 -2.95
N ASN A 127 -11.14 16.68 -1.80
CA ASN A 127 -10.40 15.73 -0.97
C ASN A 127 -11.19 15.25 0.25
N SER A 128 -12.13 16.06 0.75
CA SER A 128 -12.93 15.71 1.92
C SER A 128 -14.33 16.32 1.92
N ILE A 129 -15.21 15.71 2.72
CA ILE A 129 -16.50 16.28 3.11
C ILE A 129 -16.46 16.47 4.63
N VAL A 130 -16.73 17.68 5.09
CA VAL A 130 -16.69 18.05 6.51
C VAL A 130 -18.05 18.59 6.91
N LYS A 131 -18.70 17.97 7.89
CA LYS A 131 -19.92 18.46 8.55
C LYS A 131 -19.62 18.77 10.01
N VAL A 132 -19.80 20.03 10.40
CA VAL A 132 -19.52 20.54 11.74
C VAL A 132 -20.82 20.69 12.52
N TYR A 133 -20.83 20.22 13.77
CA TYR A 133 -21.96 20.30 14.69
C TYR A 133 -21.55 21.05 15.97
N SER A 134 -22.48 21.81 16.54
CA SER A 134 -22.32 22.34 17.90
C SER A 134 -22.57 21.21 18.89
N LEU A 135 -21.77 21.14 19.95
CA LEU A 135 -21.98 20.21 21.06
C LEU A 135 -22.35 21.04 22.29
N GLU A 136 -23.62 21.06 22.65
CA GLU A 136 -24.14 21.86 23.76
C GLU A 136 -24.93 20.97 24.70
N GLU A 137 -24.35 20.70 25.86
CA GLU A 137 -24.89 19.78 26.84
C GLU A 137 -24.87 20.45 28.21
N ALA A 138 -25.60 19.88 29.18
CA ALA A 138 -25.62 20.42 30.53
C ALA A 138 -24.20 20.46 31.13
N GLY A 139 -23.64 21.66 31.27
CA GLY A 139 -22.35 21.90 31.90
C GLY A 139 -21.12 21.87 30.98
N TYR A 140 -21.25 21.52 29.69
CA TYR A 140 -20.15 21.62 28.75
C TYR A 140 -20.57 22.02 27.33
N ARG A 141 -19.64 22.66 26.62
CA ARG A 141 -19.80 23.15 25.25
C ARG A 141 -18.61 22.74 24.40
N GLY A 142 -18.80 22.62 23.09
CA GLY A 142 -17.74 22.29 22.16
C GLY A 142 -18.24 22.22 20.73
N TYR A 143 -17.39 21.68 19.86
CA TYR A 143 -17.70 21.43 18.47
C TYR A 143 -17.20 20.06 18.07
N MET A 144 -17.88 19.45 17.11
CA MET A 144 -17.41 18.24 16.47
C MET A 144 -17.51 18.33 14.96
N ALA A 145 -16.67 17.58 14.26
CA ALA A 145 -16.74 17.41 12.82
C ALA A 145 -16.81 15.92 12.48
N LYS A 146 -17.85 15.54 11.72
CA LYS A 146 -17.82 14.32 10.92
C LYS A 146 -17.06 14.60 9.63
N VAL A 147 -16.04 13.80 9.34
CA VAL A 147 -15.18 13.98 8.18
C VAL A 147 -15.16 12.70 7.36
N ARG A 148 -15.60 12.81 6.11
CA ARG A 148 -15.37 11.78 5.09
C ARG A 148 -14.16 12.16 4.26
N LEU A 149 -13.15 11.30 4.25
CA LEU A 149 -11.98 11.48 3.40
C LEU A 149 -12.25 10.80 2.05
N LYS A 150 -12.03 11.53 0.96
CA LYS A 150 -12.07 10.98 -0.41
C LYS A 150 -10.72 10.41 -0.83
N ASN A 151 -9.65 10.86 -0.17
CA ASN A 151 -8.31 10.30 -0.28
C ASN A 151 -7.55 10.40 1.06
N PRO A 152 -6.59 9.51 1.33
CA PRO A 152 -5.89 9.47 2.62
C PRO A 152 -4.96 10.67 2.85
N ASN A 153 -4.56 11.38 1.79
CA ASN A 153 -3.70 12.57 1.89
C ASN A 153 -4.45 13.83 2.33
N ALA A 154 -5.78 13.77 2.39
CA ALA A 154 -6.62 14.87 2.86
C ALA A 154 -6.42 15.16 4.34
N LEU A 155 -6.11 14.14 5.16
CA LEU A 155 -5.74 14.30 6.56
C LEU A 155 -4.22 14.41 6.67
N ARG A 156 -3.73 15.47 7.32
CA ARG A 156 -2.28 15.74 7.44
C ARG A 156 -1.92 16.13 8.86
N MET A 157 -0.79 15.61 9.34
CA MET A 157 -0.13 16.12 10.53
C MET A 157 0.79 17.26 10.11
N VAL A 158 0.68 18.40 10.78
CA VAL A 158 1.44 19.61 10.47
C VAL A 158 2.20 20.04 11.71
N LEU A 159 3.52 20.16 11.58
CA LEU A 159 4.36 20.71 12.63
C LEU A 159 4.44 22.22 12.52
N ALA A 160 4.54 22.88 13.67
CA ALA A 160 4.71 24.32 13.74
C ALA A 160 5.99 24.76 13.01
N HIS A 161 5.81 25.53 11.94
CA HIS A 161 6.87 25.93 11.00
C HIS A 161 7.66 24.74 10.43
N ASP A 162 6.99 23.59 10.27
CA ASP A 162 7.54 22.36 9.69
C ASP A 162 8.79 21.82 10.41
N ALA A 163 8.94 22.19 11.69
CA ALA A 163 10.09 21.85 12.52
C ALA A 163 9.70 21.05 13.77
N VAL A 164 10.53 20.08 14.14
CA VAL A 164 10.35 19.28 15.37
C VAL A 164 10.53 20.12 16.64
N LYS A 165 11.31 21.19 16.56
CA LYS A 165 11.52 22.13 17.66
C LYS A 165 11.27 23.55 17.17
N SER A 166 10.28 24.23 17.73
CA SER A 166 9.93 25.61 17.36
C SER A 166 9.26 26.35 18.51
N LYS A 167 8.88 27.62 18.33
CA LYS A 167 8.08 28.36 19.33
C LYS A 167 6.60 27.97 19.33
N GLY A 168 6.20 27.00 18.50
CA GLY A 168 4.82 26.64 18.25
C GLY A 168 4.11 27.63 17.33
N GLU A 169 2.95 27.23 16.81
CA GLU A 169 2.00 28.10 16.13
C GLU A 169 0.58 27.77 16.60
N THR A 170 -0.36 28.71 16.47
CA THR A 170 -1.76 28.41 16.79
C THR A 170 -2.36 27.47 15.76
N THR A 171 -3.37 26.69 16.15
CA THR A 171 -4.08 25.81 15.22
C THR A 171 -4.73 26.59 14.09
N SER A 172 -5.22 27.81 14.34
CA SER A 172 -5.70 28.69 13.29
C SER A 172 -4.61 29.14 12.30
N SER A 173 -3.39 29.41 12.78
CA SER A 173 -2.24 29.73 11.92
C SER A 173 -1.88 28.55 11.03
N ALA A 174 -1.79 27.35 11.60
CA ALA A 174 -1.54 26.13 10.85
C ALA A 174 -2.63 25.87 9.80
N GLY A 175 -3.91 26.02 10.17
CA GLY A 175 -5.04 25.87 9.27
C GLY A 175 -4.99 26.86 8.09
N LYS A 176 -4.71 28.13 8.36
CA LYS A 176 -4.56 29.17 7.32
C LYS A 176 -3.36 28.94 6.42
N ARG A 177 -2.19 28.65 7.00
CA ARG A 177 -0.93 28.40 6.28
C ARG A 177 -1.02 27.23 5.32
N THR A 178 -1.78 26.20 5.70
CA THR A 178 -1.96 25.00 4.89
C THR A 178 -3.15 25.06 3.93
N GLY A 179 -4.04 26.05 4.07
CA GLY A 179 -5.30 26.10 3.31
C GLY A 179 -6.30 25.01 3.72
N ALA A 180 -6.18 24.50 4.95
CA ALA A 180 -7.08 23.49 5.47
C ALA A 180 -8.48 24.06 5.72
N VAL A 181 -9.50 23.22 5.53
CA VAL A 181 -10.88 23.58 5.84
C VAL A 181 -11.21 23.37 7.32
N LEU A 182 -10.57 22.39 7.95
CA LEU A 182 -10.70 22.06 9.37
C LEU A 182 -9.31 21.82 9.96
N ALA A 183 -9.07 22.27 11.19
CA ALA A 183 -7.86 21.95 11.94
C ALA A 183 -8.15 21.85 13.44
N ILE A 184 -7.50 20.90 14.08
CA ILE A 184 -7.45 20.76 15.55
C ILE A 184 -6.00 20.61 16.01
N ASN A 185 -5.74 20.86 17.29
CA ASN A 185 -4.45 20.50 17.87
C ASN A 185 -4.28 18.96 17.92
N ALA A 186 -3.04 18.48 17.96
CA ALA A 186 -2.74 17.04 17.90
C ALA A 186 -2.02 16.51 19.15
N GLY A 187 -0.77 16.07 19.02
CA GLY A 187 -0.02 15.41 20.09
C GLY A 187 0.42 16.36 21.20
N GLY A 188 0.80 15.76 22.33
CA GLY A 188 1.38 16.49 23.45
C GLY A 188 2.79 17.02 23.11
N PHE A 189 3.29 17.93 23.95
CA PHE A 189 4.61 18.51 23.77
C PHE A 189 5.26 18.86 25.10
N MET A 190 6.58 19.00 25.07
CA MET A 190 7.38 19.56 26.16
C MET A 190 7.81 20.97 25.81
N LYS A 191 7.88 21.85 26.82
CA LYS A 191 8.42 23.20 26.70
C LYS A 191 9.77 23.27 27.41
N ASP A 192 10.81 23.71 26.69
CA ASP A 192 12.13 23.93 27.30
C ASP A 192 12.22 25.29 28.02
N LYS A 193 13.33 25.51 28.74
CA LYS A 193 13.58 26.76 29.49
C LYS A 193 13.59 28.01 28.60
N ASN A 194 13.93 27.85 27.33
CA ASN A 194 13.96 28.92 26.33
C ASN A 194 12.59 29.11 25.67
N GLY A 195 11.58 28.34 26.06
CA GLY A 195 10.21 28.42 25.56
C GLY A 195 10.00 27.77 24.19
N TYR A 196 10.90 26.90 23.73
CA TYR A 196 10.67 26.08 22.55
C TYR A 196 9.86 24.84 22.91
N LEU A 197 9.00 24.43 21.98
CA LEU A 197 8.14 23.27 22.06
C LEU A 197 8.70 22.14 21.21
N THR A 198 8.64 20.92 21.73
CA THR A 198 9.01 19.68 21.03
C THR A 198 7.92 18.62 21.24
N PRO A 199 7.49 17.85 20.22
CA PRO A 199 6.50 16.80 20.38
C PRO A 199 6.90 15.77 21.44
N LEU A 200 5.90 15.28 22.17
CA LEU A 200 6.02 14.12 23.05
C LEU A 200 5.79 12.84 22.25
N GLY A 201 6.55 11.80 22.57
CA GLY A 201 6.34 10.47 22.02
C GLY A 201 6.68 10.33 20.54
N ILE A 202 5.83 9.61 19.82
CA ILE A 202 6.00 9.30 18.40
C ILE A 202 5.23 10.33 17.59
N THR A 203 5.91 10.93 16.62
CA THR A 203 5.30 11.82 15.62
C THR A 203 5.69 11.38 14.23
N VAL A 204 4.71 11.21 13.35
CA VAL A 204 4.90 10.82 11.96
C VAL A 204 4.24 11.86 11.07
N VAL A 205 4.99 12.36 10.08
CA VAL A 205 4.53 13.35 9.11
C VAL A 205 4.93 12.86 7.72
N ASP A 206 3.95 12.69 6.84
CA ASP A 206 4.13 12.23 5.46
C ASP A 206 4.95 10.94 5.36
N GLY A 207 4.65 9.98 6.24
CA GLY A 207 5.30 8.68 6.34
C GLY A 207 6.69 8.68 6.96
N LYS A 208 7.20 9.86 7.36
CA LYS A 208 8.52 10.00 7.99
C LYS A 208 8.37 10.13 9.50
N ILE A 209 9.10 9.30 10.24
CA ILE A 209 9.18 9.39 11.70
C ILE A 209 9.99 10.64 12.05
N ARG A 210 9.35 11.60 12.72
CA ARG A 210 9.94 12.87 13.15
C ARG A 210 10.46 12.81 14.58
N THR A 211 9.72 12.12 15.45
CA THR A 211 10.14 11.77 16.80
C THR A 211 9.76 10.34 17.08
N PHE A 212 10.54 9.66 17.93
CA PHE A 212 10.25 8.31 18.37
C PHE A 212 10.51 8.17 19.87
N SER A 213 9.65 7.44 20.55
CA SER A 213 9.78 7.12 21.97
C SER A 213 9.17 5.76 22.23
N THR A 214 9.80 4.99 23.12
CA THR A 214 9.29 3.72 23.64
C THR A 214 8.53 3.88 24.95
N ASN A 215 8.21 5.12 25.35
CA ASN A 215 7.46 5.39 26.57
C ASN A 215 6.08 4.73 26.51
N THR A 216 5.89 3.70 27.34
CA THR A 216 4.67 2.90 27.40
C THR A 216 3.49 3.63 28.04
N ASN A 217 3.75 4.78 28.68
CA ASN A 217 2.75 5.69 29.20
C ASN A 217 2.24 6.66 28.14
N LEU A 218 2.58 6.53 26.85
CA LEU A 218 1.94 7.30 25.78
C LEU A 218 1.19 6.35 24.86
N SER A 219 0.04 6.79 24.33
CA SER A 219 -0.64 6.09 23.26
C SER A 219 -0.32 6.78 21.93
N PHE A 220 -0.07 5.99 20.90
CA PHE A 220 0.06 6.49 19.55
C PHE A 220 -1.30 6.53 18.88
N VAL A 221 -1.58 7.60 18.15
CA VAL A 221 -2.67 7.66 17.18
C VAL A 221 -2.09 8.07 15.84
N GLY A 222 -2.38 7.28 14.83
CA GLY A 222 -1.90 7.47 13.48
C GLY A 222 -2.96 7.18 12.45
N PHE A 223 -2.63 7.53 11.22
CA PHE A 223 -3.48 7.36 10.06
C PHE A 223 -2.61 6.76 8.96
N ASN A 224 -3.01 5.58 8.47
CA ASN A 224 -2.18 4.82 7.53
C ASN A 224 -2.52 5.13 6.05
N LYS A 225 -1.72 4.56 5.15
CA LYS A 225 -1.88 4.69 3.69
C LYS A 225 -3.24 4.21 3.16
N GLN A 226 -3.92 3.35 3.91
CA GLN A 226 -5.24 2.82 3.59
C GLN A 226 -6.38 3.73 4.07
N GLY A 227 -6.06 4.88 4.66
CA GLY A 227 -7.08 5.80 5.15
C GLY A 227 -7.72 5.37 6.48
N ARG A 228 -7.05 4.50 7.25
CA ARG A 228 -7.56 4.00 8.53
C ARG A 228 -6.85 4.66 9.70
N LEU A 229 -7.65 5.05 10.69
CA LEU A 229 -7.13 5.46 11.99
C LEU A 229 -6.65 4.21 12.72
N VAL A 230 -5.40 4.25 13.17
CA VAL A 230 -4.72 3.17 13.88
C VAL A 230 -4.11 3.74 15.14
N GLY A 231 -4.13 3.00 16.24
CA GLY A 231 -3.54 3.50 17.46
C GLY A 231 -3.40 2.45 18.52
N GLY A 232 -2.80 2.86 19.64
CA GLY A 232 -2.39 1.98 20.72
C GLY A 232 -0.88 2.06 20.96
N LYS A 233 -0.31 0.97 21.48
CA LYS A 233 1.10 0.92 21.85
C LYS A 233 1.95 0.53 20.65
N ILE A 234 2.84 1.42 20.23
CA ILE A 234 3.90 1.16 19.25
C ILE A 234 5.22 1.00 20.00
N THR A 235 5.92 -0.10 19.77
CA THR A 235 7.16 -0.44 20.48
C THR A 235 8.40 -0.33 19.59
N SER A 236 8.23 -0.28 18.26
CA SER A 236 9.36 -0.17 17.33
C SER A 236 9.03 0.71 16.12
N GLN A 237 10.06 1.31 15.51
CA GLN A 237 9.92 2.04 14.25
C GLN A 237 9.49 1.12 13.10
N GLN A 238 9.88 -0.15 13.15
CA GLN A 238 9.49 -1.14 12.15
C GLN A 238 7.97 -1.33 12.09
N GLN A 239 7.27 -1.31 13.24
CA GLN A 239 5.81 -1.38 13.26
C GLN A 239 5.17 -0.19 12.53
N ILE A 240 5.73 1.02 12.68
CA ILE A 240 5.24 2.22 11.98
C ILE A 240 5.37 2.04 10.47
N THR A 241 6.52 1.55 10.00
CA THR A 241 6.78 1.30 8.58
C THR A 241 5.88 0.19 8.03
N GLN A 242 5.75 -0.93 8.74
CA GLN A 242 4.93 -2.09 8.33
C GLN A 242 3.44 -1.77 8.29
N GLN A 243 2.93 -0.98 9.24
CA GLN A 243 1.54 -0.52 9.23
C GLN A 243 1.28 0.59 8.20
N GLY A 244 2.32 1.07 7.51
CA GLY A 244 2.19 2.11 6.50
C GLY A 244 1.64 3.41 7.05
N ILE A 245 2.05 3.81 8.26
CA ILE A 245 1.60 5.05 8.89
C ILE A 245 2.02 6.25 8.03
N LEU A 246 1.07 7.11 7.66
CA LEU A 246 1.32 8.38 6.97
C LEU A 246 1.43 9.55 7.94
N GLN A 247 0.48 9.63 8.86
CA GLN A 247 0.36 10.75 9.80
C GLN A 247 0.21 10.17 11.20
N GLY A 248 0.72 10.85 12.22
CA GLY A 248 0.46 10.43 13.59
C GLY A 248 1.15 11.26 14.65
N ALA A 249 0.62 11.16 15.85
CA ALA A 249 1.11 11.84 17.04
C ALA A 249 0.85 10.98 18.28
N SER A 250 1.49 11.33 19.39
CA SER A 250 1.31 10.64 20.66
C SER A 250 0.64 11.52 21.71
N PHE A 251 -0.34 10.93 22.39
CA PHE A 251 -0.92 11.47 23.62
C PHE A 251 -1.64 10.36 24.42
N LEU A 252 -2.28 10.71 25.52
CA LEU A 252 -2.92 9.78 26.45
C LEU A 252 -4.40 10.06 26.64
N PRO A 253 -5.24 9.04 26.94
CA PRO A 253 -5.10 7.62 26.64
C PRO A 253 -5.85 7.23 25.35
N THR A 254 -5.80 5.94 24.97
CA THR A 254 -6.82 5.34 24.10
C THR A 254 -8.14 5.31 24.87
N LEU A 255 -9.23 5.77 24.24
CA LEU A 255 -10.54 5.87 24.87
C LEU A 255 -11.42 4.69 24.53
N LEU A 256 -11.56 4.37 23.25
CA LEU A 256 -12.32 3.22 22.78
C LEU A 256 -11.43 2.31 21.94
N LYS A 257 -11.67 1.00 22.07
CA LYS A 257 -11.13 -0.02 21.18
C LYS A 257 -12.26 -1.00 20.84
N ASP A 258 -12.53 -1.18 19.56
CA ASP A 258 -13.58 -2.06 19.04
C ASP A 258 -14.95 -1.80 19.71
N GLY A 259 -15.30 -0.52 19.88
CA GLY A 259 -16.54 -0.03 20.52
C GLY A 259 -16.56 -0.13 22.05
N LYS A 260 -15.50 -0.69 22.67
CA LYS A 260 -15.41 -0.91 24.12
C LYS A 260 -14.57 0.16 24.80
N ARG A 261 -14.98 0.57 26.00
CA ARG A 261 -14.23 1.52 26.83
C ARG A 261 -12.92 0.91 27.30
N MET A 262 -11.83 1.64 27.09
CA MET A 262 -10.51 1.28 27.60
C MET A 262 -10.29 1.83 29.01
N PRO A 263 -9.44 1.21 29.84
CA PRO A 263 -9.13 1.73 31.16
C PRO A 263 -8.51 3.13 31.10
N ILE A 264 -9.00 4.02 31.95
CA ILE A 264 -8.44 5.37 32.13
C ILE A 264 -7.40 5.34 33.25
N PRO A 265 -6.18 5.89 33.05
CA PRO A 265 -5.20 5.97 34.12
C PRO A 265 -5.72 6.82 35.28
N ARG A 266 -5.48 6.37 36.52
CA ARG A 266 -6.01 7.00 37.74
C ARG A 266 -5.70 8.48 37.86
N GLU A 267 -4.52 8.90 37.40
CA GLU A 267 -4.05 10.29 37.43
C GLU A 267 -4.88 11.25 36.53
N TRP A 268 -5.59 10.72 35.53
CA TRP A 268 -6.44 11.49 34.61
C TRP A 268 -7.94 11.24 34.80
N ALA A 269 -8.31 10.30 35.66
CA ALA A 269 -9.68 9.90 35.94
C ALA A 269 -10.45 11.00 36.68
N ASN A 270 -11.76 11.09 36.45
CA ASN A 270 -12.68 12.02 37.14
C ASN A 270 -12.35 13.52 37.05
N ALA A 271 -11.36 13.91 36.23
CA ALA A 271 -10.97 15.30 36.05
C ALA A 271 -11.66 15.91 34.82
N ARG A 272 -12.54 16.89 35.07
CA ARG A 272 -13.14 17.69 34.00
C ARG A 272 -12.11 18.65 33.40
N GLN A 273 -11.90 18.54 32.09
CA GLN A 273 -10.95 19.34 31.35
C GLN A 273 -11.48 19.69 29.95
N PRO A 274 -10.96 20.74 29.29
CA PRO A 274 -11.05 20.84 27.84
C PRO A 274 -10.39 19.62 27.22
N ARG A 275 -11.02 19.02 26.21
CA ARG A 275 -10.56 17.78 25.57
C ARG A 275 -10.54 17.96 24.06
N THR A 276 -9.56 17.33 23.42
CA THR A 276 -9.52 17.16 21.97
C THR A 276 -9.49 15.66 21.68
N LEU A 277 -10.40 15.16 20.87
CA LEU A 277 -10.62 13.75 20.61
C LEU A 277 -10.63 13.47 19.12
N ILE A 278 -10.18 12.28 18.75
CA ILE A 278 -10.33 11.73 17.40
C ILE A 278 -10.82 10.29 17.48
N GLY A 279 -11.73 9.91 16.60
CA GLY A 279 -12.16 8.53 16.42
C GLY A 279 -12.64 8.26 15.01
N HIS A 280 -13.08 7.03 14.76
CA HIS A 280 -13.72 6.64 13.50
C HIS A 280 -15.01 5.86 13.74
N PHE A 281 -15.94 5.99 12.79
CA PHE A 281 -17.13 5.15 12.71
C PHE A 281 -16.84 3.86 11.93
N ASP A 282 -17.75 2.89 11.99
CA ASP A 282 -17.61 1.60 11.28
C ASP A 282 -17.50 1.76 9.75
N ASN A 283 -18.10 2.81 9.19
CA ASN A 283 -18.01 3.13 7.77
C ASN A 283 -16.68 3.81 7.36
N GLY A 284 -15.76 4.03 8.31
CA GLY A 284 -14.46 4.69 8.10
C GLY A 284 -14.48 6.21 8.12
N ASP A 285 -15.65 6.87 8.25
CA ASP A 285 -15.70 8.31 8.48
C ASP A 285 -15.02 8.64 9.83
N LEU A 286 -14.37 9.80 9.91
CA LEU A 286 -13.71 10.27 11.12
C LEU A 286 -14.64 11.17 11.94
N LEU A 287 -14.43 11.15 13.25
CA LEU A 287 -15.02 12.09 14.19
C LEU A 287 -13.91 12.85 14.91
N LEU A 288 -13.90 14.17 14.77
CA LEU A 288 -13.01 15.07 15.50
C LEU A 288 -13.86 15.87 16.48
N ILE A 289 -13.47 15.93 17.76
CA ILE A 289 -14.23 16.65 18.79
C ILE A 289 -13.29 17.55 19.57
N VAL A 290 -13.69 18.79 19.80
CA VAL A 290 -13.06 19.69 20.76
C VAL A 290 -14.10 20.19 21.73
N ILE A 291 -13.86 19.93 23.01
CA ILE A 291 -14.72 20.32 24.11
C ILE A 291 -14.03 21.44 24.88
N ASP A 292 -14.70 22.58 25.02
CA ASP A 292 -14.24 23.68 25.85
C ASP A 292 -14.27 23.28 27.33
N GLY A 293 -13.48 23.95 28.17
CA GLY A 293 -13.50 23.71 29.60
C GLY A 293 -12.77 24.78 30.38
N ARG A 294 -12.80 24.69 31.72
CA ARG A 294 -12.22 25.71 32.63
C ARG A 294 -12.77 27.12 32.40
N ARG A 295 -14.02 27.23 31.96
CA ARG A 295 -14.69 28.52 31.72
C ARG A 295 -15.98 28.62 32.49
N LYS A 296 -15.95 29.31 33.63
CA LYS A 296 -17.12 29.55 34.49
C LYS A 296 -18.27 30.16 33.66
N GLY A 297 -19.46 29.60 33.80
CA GLY A 297 -20.67 30.03 33.08
C GLY A 297 -20.70 29.67 31.58
N TRP A 298 -19.69 28.97 31.06
CA TRP A 298 -19.63 28.56 29.66
C TRP A 298 -19.47 27.06 29.50
N SER A 299 -18.35 26.50 29.99
CA SER A 299 -18.06 25.07 29.92
C SER A 299 -17.10 24.66 31.02
N ASN A 300 -17.48 23.62 31.78
CA ASN A 300 -16.61 23.00 32.77
C ASN A 300 -15.64 21.99 32.13
N GLY A 301 -15.87 21.60 30.88
CA GLY A 301 -15.19 20.47 30.24
C GLY A 301 -15.77 19.14 30.69
N VAL A 302 -15.16 18.05 30.23
CA VAL A 302 -15.63 16.68 30.49
C VAL A 302 -14.53 15.83 31.09
N THR A 303 -14.94 14.82 31.85
CA THR A 303 -14.03 13.74 32.24
C THR A 303 -13.79 12.80 31.04
N LEU A 304 -12.76 11.94 31.13
CA LEU A 304 -12.50 10.97 30.07
C LEU A 304 -13.59 9.88 30.02
N GLU A 305 -14.22 9.57 31.15
CA GLU A 305 -15.34 8.64 31.26
C GLU A 305 -16.60 9.18 30.56
N GLU A 306 -16.87 10.48 30.73
CA GLU A 306 -17.95 11.18 30.03
C GLU A 306 -17.68 11.21 28.52
N ALA A 307 -16.43 11.51 28.13
CA ALA A 307 -16.02 11.46 26.73
C ALA A 307 -16.21 10.05 26.14
N GLN A 308 -15.80 8.99 26.83
CA GLN A 308 -16.02 7.60 26.41
C GLN A 308 -17.50 7.27 26.22
N ARG A 309 -18.35 7.69 27.16
CA ARG A 309 -19.81 7.49 27.05
C ARG A 309 -20.36 8.18 25.81
N LYS A 310 -19.96 9.43 25.57
CA LYS A 310 -20.45 10.20 24.44
C LYS A 310 -19.98 9.64 23.09
N LEU A 311 -18.73 9.18 23.02
CA LEU A 311 -18.20 8.48 21.85
C LEU A 311 -18.98 7.18 21.55
N GLN A 312 -19.40 6.44 22.57
CA GLN A 312 -20.25 5.26 22.38
C GLN A 312 -21.68 5.61 21.95
N GLU A 313 -22.28 6.67 22.51
CA GLU A 313 -23.59 7.17 22.06
C GLU A 313 -23.56 7.58 20.58
N PHE A 314 -22.42 8.08 20.09
CA PHE A 314 -22.21 8.37 18.67
C PHE A 314 -21.84 7.14 17.82
N HIS A 315 -21.76 5.93 18.39
CA HIS A 315 -21.35 4.71 17.68
C HIS A 315 -19.93 4.77 17.10
N VAL A 316 -19.01 5.45 17.79
CA VAL A 316 -17.58 5.44 17.43
C VAL A 316 -16.96 4.08 17.80
N VAL A 317 -16.16 3.51 16.90
CA VAL A 317 -15.53 2.20 17.07
C VAL A 317 -14.21 2.32 17.84
N ASP A 318 -13.22 3.00 17.27
CA ASP A 318 -11.96 3.33 17.95
C ASP A 318 -11.89 4.83 18.19
N ALA A 319 -11.37 5.22 19.36
CA ALA A 319 -11.21 6.62 19.73
C ALA A 319 -9.99 6.85 20.62
N TYR A 320 -9.37 8.01 20.45
CA TYR A 320 -8.13 8.42 21.11
C TYR A 320 -8.25 9.83 21.63
N ASN A 321 -7.68 10.08 22.81
CA ASN A 321 -7.53 11.42 23.34
C ASN A 321 -6.26 12.07 22.79
N LEU A 322 -6.39 13.30 22.32
CA LEU A 322 -5.30 14.18 21.89
C LEU A 322 -4.99 15.19 23.00
N ASP A 323 -3.98 16.05 22.78
CA ASP A 323 -3.60 17.06 23.77
C ASP A 323 -4.81 17.96 24.10
N GLY A 324 -4.99 18.26 25.38
CA GLY A 324 -6.19 18.92 25.90
C GLY A 324 -5.88 20.27 26.55
N GLY A 325 -6.78 20.70 27.44
CA GLY A 325 -6.57 21.91 28.21
C GLY A 325 -6.48 23.15 27.31
N GLY A 326 -5.48 24.00 27.56
CA GLY A 326 -5.28 25.23 26.76
C GLY A 326 -4.88 24.98 25.31
N SER A 327 -4.47 23.76 24.96
CA SER A 327 -4.15 23.37 23.59
C SER A 327 -5.40 23.11 22.74
N SER A 328 -6.56 22.86 23.38
CA SER A 328 -7.81 22.53 22.68
C SER A 328 -8.31 23.68 21.81
N ALA A 329 -8.21 23.49 20.50
CA ALA A 329 -8.60 24.47 19.49
C ALA A 329 -9.31 23.78 18.32
N PHE A 330 -10.42 24.37 17.87
CA PHE A 330 -11.23 23.90 16.75
C PHE A 330 -11.34 25.02 15.72
N TYR A 331 -10.55 24.91 14.67
CA TYR A 331 -10.53 25.82 13.54
C TYR A 331 -11.36 25.24 12.41
N TYR A 332 -12.27 26.02 11.86
CA TYR A 332 -13.06 25.66 10.68
C TYR A 332 -13.28 26.88 9.79
N ASN A 333 -13.00 26.71 8.50
CA ASN A 333 -13.23 27.70 7.44
C ASN A 333 -12.78 29.13 7.80
N GLY A 334 -11.49 29.29 8.12
CA GLY A 334 -10.89 30.60 8.38
C GLY A 334 -11.00 31.12 9.81
N LYS A 335 -11.79 30.47 10.68
CA LYS A 335 -12.06 30.95 12.04
C LYS A 335 -11.97 29.85 13.10
N ILE A 336 -11.67 30.27 14.33
CA ILE A 336 -11.82 29.42 15.51
C ILE A 336 -13.27 29.45 15.97
N LEU A 337 -13.84 28.27 16.21
CA LEU A 337 -15.21 28.13 16.67
C LEU A 337 -15.31 28.00 18.20
N ASN A 338 -14.42 27.20 18.78
CA ASN A 338 -14.43 26.93 20.22
C ASN A 338 -13.88 28.13 21.01
N LYS A 339 -13.96 28.07 22.34
CA LYS A 339 -13.52 29.13 23.25
C LYS A 339 -12.31 28.65 24.06
N PRO A 340 -11.06 28.80 23.56
CA PRO A 340 -9.85 28.32 24.23
C PRO A 340 -9.79 28.69 25.72
N SER A 341 -9.33 27.76 26.56
CA SER A 341 -9.37 27.92 28.01
C SER A 341 -8.42 29.00 28.53
N ASP A 342 -7.33 29.26 27.80
CA ASP A 342 -6.30 30.22 28.19
C ASP A 342 -6.67 31.67 27.77
N GLY A 343 -7.92 31.91 27.37
CA GLY A 343 -8.42 33.19 26.86
C GLY A 343 -8.08 33.46 25.39
N ARG A 344 -7.03 32.82 24.87
CA ARG A 344 -6.60 32.81 23.47
C ARG A 344 -6.13 31.42 23.06
N GLU A 345 -5.97 31.19 21.76
CA GLU A 345 -5.32 29.97 21.27
C GLU A 345 -3.89 29.87 21.81
N ARG A 346 -3.54 28.70 22.35
CA ARG A 346 -2.18 28.37 22.73
C ARG A 346 -1.37 27.96 21.49
N PRO A 347 -0.15 28.46 21.30
CA PRO A 347 0.76 27.88 20.32
C PRO A 347 1.08 26.42 20.68
N VAL A 348 0.89 25.53 19.71
CA VAL A 348 1.19 24.10 19.83
C VAL A 348 2.23 23.71 18.78
N VAL A 349 2.86 22.55 18.96
CA VAL A 349 3.90 22.07 18.02
C VAL A 349 3.35 21.19 16.91
N SER A 350 2.20 20.54 17.11
CA SER A 350 1.58 19.63 16.15
C SER A 350 0.08 19.89 16.02
N ASN A 351 -0.40 19.90 14.78
CA ASN A 351 -1.79 20.11 14.43
C ASN A 351 -2.24 19.03 13.45
N LEU A 352 -3.48 18.58 13.58
CA LEU A 352 -4.13 17.74 12.60
C LEU A 352 -5.00 18.62 11.73
N VAL A 353 -4.76 18.59 10.42
CA VAL A 353 -5.51 19.40 9.45
C VAL A 353 -6.20 18.53 8.42
N ILE A 354 -7.37 18.98 7.96
CA ILE A 354 -8.14 18.37 6.88
C ILE A 354 -8.16 19.33 5.69
N MET A 355 -7.65 18.86 4.56
CA MET A 355 -7.63 19.59 3.30
C MET A 355 -9.02 19.50 2.61
N PRO A 356 -9.49 20.59 1.97
CA PRO A 356 -10.78 20.61 1.28
C PRO A 356 -10.88 19.56 0.18
#